data_AF-A0A397VEK0-F1
#
_entry.id   AF-A0A397VEK0-F1
#
_cell.length_a   1.000
_cell.length_b   1.000
_cell.length_c   1.000
_cell.angle_alpha   90.00
_cell.angle_beta   90.00
_cell.angle_gamma   90.00
#
_symmetry.space_group_name_H-M   'P 1'
#
loop_
_entity.id
_entity.type
_entity.pdbx_description
1 polymer ?
#
loop_
_entity_poly.entity_id
_entity_poly.type
_entity_poly.pdbx_seq_one_letter_code
_entity_poly.pdbx_strand_id
1 'polypeptide(L)'
;MEEYIKAINVIAKVPSMRRYIEKGHAIPLVADWPGQIHLRTAISHYLCYNNSSNITNDVLSFLPIIGPLHISLNSRELVFLQYQPFFSALYHFVFGDKKPLAQNPKPWRINLILEISRSAWQEISTTVESKFGSICKDAEYLALKDLLDNTIPLVLDIYAVFFRSGDFNTYLESCFRVWTVFFRFNHKNYSKAPLMFLSDIFYWESNNHPILETIMAELPKFSDSTIEIFHSLLRRSTQKHTETQQIIKYGRYINQLRLDDNGFRENFAHTSPWATYEYSARDISILTKKTSCFLLQCFSEIYVRLFNYKIPLIYQLQANPEPPTKKRKGKKPTMIRFY
;
A
#
# COMPACT_ATOMS: atom_id res chain seq x y z
N MET A 1 -20.96 6.62 -12.14
CA MET A 1 -22.11 6.49 -11.22
C MET A 1 -23.16 5.51 -11.75
N GLU A 2 -23.70 5.69 -12.95
CA GLU A 2 -24.73 4.79 -13.51
C GLU A 2 -24.33 3.31 -13.51
N GLU A 3 -23.09 3.01 -13.89
CA GLU A 3 -22.58 1.63 -13.88
C GLU A 3 -22.56 1.01 -12.48
N TYR A 4 -22.26 1.82 -11.45
CA TYR A 4 -22.32 1.37 -10.05
C TYR A 4 -23.75 1.09 -9.62
N ILE A 5 -24.70 1.96 -9.97
CA ILE A 5 -26.12 1.74 -9.69
C ILE A 5 -26.61 0.45 -10.39
N LYS A 6 -26.21 0.24 -11.65
CA LYS A 6 -26.51 -1.00 -12.38
C LYS A 6 -25.93 -2.23 -11.67
N ALA A 7 -24.69 -2.17 -11.20
CA ALA A 7 -24.05 -3.26 -10.46
C ALA A 7 -24.78 -3.55 -9.13
N ILE A 8 -25.11 -2.52 -8.35
CA ILE A 8 -25.90 -2.64 -7.11
C ILE A 8 -27.26 -3.29 -7.39
N ASN A 9 -27.96 -2.85 -8.44
CA ASN A 9 -29.25 -3.42 -8.83
C ASN A 9 -29.14 -4.90 -9.24
N VAL A 10 -28.03 -5.33 -9.83
CA VAL A 10 -27.78 -6.74 -10.13
C VAL A 10 -27.60 -7.53 -8.83
N ILE A 11 -26.84 -7.00 -7.87
CA ILE A 11 -26.63 -7.65 -6.56
C ILE A 11 -27.93 -7.73 -5.77
N ALA A 12 -28.69 -6.63 -5.71
CA ALA A 12 -29.96 -6.57 -4.97
C ALA A 12 -31.03 -7.52 -5.53
N LYS A 13 -30.94 -7.92 -6.81
CA LYS A 13 -31.84 -8.92 -7.42
C LYS A 13 -31.50 -10.37 -7.05
N VAL A 14 -30.32 -10.64 -6.47
CA VAL A 14 -29.98 -12.00 -6.02
C VAL A 14 -30.86 -12.38 -4.83
N PRO A 15 -31.61 -13.51 -4.85
CA PRO A 15 -32.62 -13.80 -3.82
C PRO A 15 -32.10 -13.77 -2.37
N SER A 16 -30.90 -14.29 -2.12
CA SER A 16 -30.28 -14.25 -0.79
C SER A 16 -29.95 -12.82 -0.34
N MET A 17 -29.47 -11.98 -1.26
CA MET A 17 -29.14 -10.58 -0.99
C MET A 17 -30.40 -9.73 -0.82
N ARG A 18 -31.42 -9.93 -1.66
CA ARG A 18 -32.73 -9.30 -1.50
C ARG A 18 -33.29 -9.55 -0.11
N ARG A 19 -33.32 -10.81 0.33
CA ARG A 19 -33.78 -11.17 1.68
C ARG A 19 -32.93 -10.56 2.79
N TYR A 20 -31.64 -10.35 2.55
CA TYR A 20 -30.73 -9.69 3.49
C TYR A 20 -31.05 -8.19 3.61
N ILE A 21 -31.26 -7.53 2.47
CA ILE A 21 -31.67 -6.12 2.36
C ILE A 21 -33.06 -5.89 3.00
N GLU A 22 -34.04 -6.74 2.69
CA GLU A 22 -35.42 -6.65 3.22
C GLU A 22 -35.49 -6.80 4.75
N LYS A 23 -34.50 -7.48 5.35
CA LYS A 23 -34.35 -7.59 6.81
C LYS A 23 -33.72 -6.34 7.45
N GLY A 24 -33.35 -5.33 6.67
CA GLY A 24 -32.74 -4.09 7.15
C GLY A 24 -31.26 -4.21 7.49
N HIS A 25 -30.56 -5.21 6.97
CA HIS A 25 -29.12 -5.36 7.23
C HIS A 25 -28.29 -4.40 6.38
N ALA A 26 -27.24 -3.83 6.98
CA ALA A 26 -26.22 -3.07 6.26
C ALA A 26 -25.18 -4.00 5.60
N ILE A 27 -24.69 -3.59 4.44
CA ILE A 27 -23.71 -4.30 3.63
C ILE A 27 -22.49 -3.38 3.46
N PRO A 28 -21.42 -3.58 4.25
CA PRO A 28 -20.17 -2.88 4.02
C PRO A 28 -19.62 -3.16 2.61
N LEU A 29 -19.42 -2.09 1.84
CA LEU A 29 -18.76 -2.13 0.54
C LEU A 29 -17.37 -1.49 0.67
N VAL A 30 -16.38 -2.33 0.94
CA VAL A 30 -14.98 -1.93 0.97
C VAL A 30 -14.46 -1.83 -0.46
N ALA A 31 -14.06 -0.62 -0.89
CA ALA A 31 -13.67 -0.37 -2.27
C ALA A 31 -12.67 0.80 -2.42
N ASP A 32 -12.08 0.91 -3.60
CA ASP A 32 -11.24 2.03 -4.00
C ASP A 32 -12.00 3.38 -4.03
N TRP A 33 -11.27 4.46 -4.37
CA TRP A 33 -11.86 5.79 -4.41
C TRP A 33 -13.09 5.92 -5.33
N PRO A 34 -13.07 5.45 -6.59
CA PRO A 34 -14.27 5.35 -7.44
C PRO A 34 -15.44 4.62 -6.77
N GLY A 35 -15.21 3.46 -6.14
CA GLY A 35 -16.24 2.70 -5.45
C GLY A 35 -16.86 3.45 -4.28
N GLN A 36 -16.06 4.26 -3.58
CA GLN A 36 -16.56 5.15 -2.52
C GLN A 36 -17.40 6.30 -3.05
N ILE A 37 -16.82 7.10 -3.95
CA ILE A 37 -17.42 8.38 -4.34
C ILE A 37 -18.71 8.17 -5.12
N HIS A 38 -18.76 7.18 -6.00
CA HIS A 38 -19.95 6.95 -6.82
C HIS A 38 -21.11 6.37 -6.02
N LEU A 39 -20.84 5.46 -5.07
CA LEU A 39 -21.89 4.93 -4.21
C LEU A 39 -22.42 6.02 -3.26
N ARG A 40 -21.55 6.81 -2.63
CA ARG A 40 -21.98 7.95 -1.80
C ARG A 40 -22.79 8.97 -2.59
N THR A 41 -22.36 9.29 -3.81
CA THR A 41 -23.12 10.19 -4.69
C THR A 41 -24.50 9.61 -4.99
N ALA A 42 -24.62 8.31 -5.27
CA ALA A 42 -25.89 7.66 -5.50
C ALA A 42 -26.81 7.69 -4.26
N ILE A 43 -26.26 7.44 -3.07
CA ILE A 43 -26.96 7.56 -1.78
C ILE A 43 -27.47 8.99 -1.58
N SER A 44 -26.58 10.00 -1.69
CA SER A 44 -26.98 11.41 -1.55
C SER A 44 -28.04 11.81 -2.57
N HIS A 45 -27.91 11.38 -3.82
CA HIS A 45 -28.89 11.69 -4.87
C HIS A 45 -30.25 11.04 -4.58
N TYR A 46 -30.28 9.80 -4.08
CA TYR A 46 -31.50 9.16 -3.61
C TYR A 46 -32.11 9.92 -2.42
N LEU A 47 -31.32 10.33 -1.43
CA LEU A 47 -31.82 11.07 -0.27
C LEU A 47 -32.38 12.45 -0.64
N CYS A 48 -31.78 13.15 -1.62
CA CYS A 48 -32.23 14.46 -2.06
C CYS A 48 -33.47 14.42 -2.96
N TYR A 49 -33.59 13.43 -3.84
CA TYR A 49 -34.62 13.40 -4.89
C TYR A 49 -35.60 12.22 -4.77
N ASN A 50 -35.37 11.29 -3.84
CA ASN A 50 -36.18 10.10 -3.57
C ASN A 50 -36.55 9.37 -4.88
N ASN A 51 -37.85 9.14 -5.12
CA ASN A 51 -38.33 8.45 -6.31
C ASN A 51 -38.03 9.17 -7.64
N SER A 52 -37.75 10.48 -7.63
CA SER A 52 -37.36 11.25 -8.82
C SER A 52 -35.91 11.01 -9.23
N SER A 53 -35.12 10.29 -8.43
CA SER A 53 -33.72 9.99 -8.69
C SER A 53 -33.50 8.88 -9.74
N ASN A 54 -34.52 8.09 -10.07
CA ASN A 54 -34.41 6.81 -10.80
C ASN A 54 -33.47 5.78 -10.13
N ILE A 55 -33.17 5.96 -8.83
CA ILE A 55 -32.35 5.04 -8.01
C ILE A 55 -33.28 4.31 -7.05
N THR A 56 -33.08 3.00 -6.88
CA THR A 56 -33.86 2.22 -5.91
C THR A 56 -33.34 2.44 -4.49
N ASN A 57 -34.22 2.29 -3.50
CA ASN A 57 -33.84 2.40 -2.09
C ASN A 57 -32.85 1.31 -1.63
N ASP A 58 -32.64 0.26 -2.44
CA ASP A 58 -31.62 -0.77 -2.21
C ASP A 58 -30.24 -0.15 -1.96
N VAL A 59 -29.94 0.99 -2.60
CA VAL A 59 -28.66 1.71 -2.43
C VAL A 59 -28.37 2.08 -0.97
N LEU A 60 -29.41 2.31 -0.16
CA LEU A 60 -29.28 2.67 1.25
C LEU A 60 -28.78 1.52 2.13
N SER A 61 -28.86 0.28 1.65
CA SER A 61 -28.34 -0.88 2.39
C SER A 61 -26.82 -1.02 2.27
N PHE A 62 -26.19 -0.31 1.33
CA PHE A 62 -24.74 -0.41 1.11
C PHE A 62 -24.00 0.70 1.84
N LEU A 63 -23.01 0.32 2.65
CA LEU A 63 -22.16 1.23 3.38
C LEU A 63 -20.79 1.34 2.69
N PRO A 64 -20.50 2.42 1.95
CA PRO A 64 -19.19 2.62 1.32
C PRO A 64 -18.09 2.84 2.36
N ILE A 65 -17.08 1.97 2.39
CA ILE A 65 -15.86 2.09 3.22
C ILE A 65 -14.60 2.09 2.35
N ILE A 66 -13.71 3.08 2.51
CA ILE A 66 -12.47 3.13 1.72
C ILE A 66 -11.58 1.92 1.98
N GLY A 67 -11.08 1.32 0.91
CA GLY A 67 -10.17 0.18 0.92
C GLY A 67 -8.86 0.46 1.67
N PRO A 68 -8.59 -0.24 2.80
CA PRO A 68 -7.35 -0.09 3.54
C PRO A 68 -6.10 -0.45 2.72
N LEU A 69 -6.20 -1.44 1.83
CA LEU A 69 -5.10 -1.79 0.93
C LEU A 69 -4.85 -0.65 -0.06
N HIS A 70 -5.90 -0.05 -0.62
CA HIS A 70 -5.75 1.11 -1.50
C HIS A 70 -5.10 2.31 -0.81
N ILE A 71 -5.45 2.62 0.45
CA ILE A 71 -4.76 3.66 1.22
C ILE A 71 -3.26 3.36 1.28
N SER A 72 -2.89 2.12 1.64
CA SER A 72 -1.48 1.73 1.74
C SER A 72 -0.76 1.81 0.39
N LEU A 73 -1.31 1.22 -0.68
CA LEU A 73 -0.67 1.22 -2.00
C LEU A 73 -0.46 2.64 -2.55
N ASN A 74 -1.49 3.51 -2.47
CA ASN A 74 -1.38 4.88 -2.95
C ASN A 74 -0.41 5.70 -2.10
N SER A 75 -0.34 5.46 -0.78
CA SER A 75 0.63 6.15 0.07
C SER A 75 2.08 5.74 -0.24
N ARG A 76 2.35 4.45 -0.49
CA ARG A 76 3.68 3.95 -0.88
C ARG A 76 4.12 4.51 -2.24
N GLU A 77 3.22 4.50 -3.22
CA GLU A 77 3.48 5.04 -4.55
C GLU A 77 3.76 6.55 -4.47
N LEU A 78 2.94 7.30 -3.75
CA LEU A 78 3.13 8.73 -3.58
C LEU A 78 4.47 9.07 -2.92
N VAL A 79 4.82 8.40 -1.81
CA VAL A 79 6.11 8.62 -1.14
C VAL A 79 7.27 8.33 -2.09
N PHE A 80 7.19 7.24 -2.85
CA PHE A 80 8.21 6.93 -3.84
C PHE A 80 8.35 8.02 -4.92
N LEU A 81 7.23 8.47 -5.49
CA LEU A 81 7.23 9.48 -6.55
C LEU A 81 7.68 10.85 -6.05
N GLN A 82 7.31 11.22 -4.83
CA GLN A 82 7.69 12.50 -4.24
C GLN A 82 9.20 12.58 -3.94
N TYR A 83 9.80 11.46 -3.55
CA TYR A 83 11.24 11.34 -3.31
C TYR A 83 11.94 10.58 -4.43
N GLN A 84 11.41 10.67 -5.66
CA GLN A 84 11.94 9.92 -6.81
C GLN A 84 13.44 10.15 -7.04
N PRO A 85 14.00 11.37 -6.95
CA PRO A 85 15.43 11.58 -7.12
C PRO A 85 16.27 10.78 -6.12
N PHE A 86 15.86 10.78 -4.85
CA PHE A 86 16.51 10.02 -3.78
C PHE A 86 16.41 8.51 -4.03
N PHE A 87 15.21 7.99 -4.29
CA PHE A 87 15.02 6.56 -4.52
C PHE A 87 15.63 6.06 -5.82
N SER A 88 15.72 6.92 -6.83
CA SER A 88 16.45 6.64 -8.07
C SER A 88 17.93 6.51 -7.79
N ALA A 89 18.54 7.46 -7.07
CA ALA A 89 19.95 7.39 -6.68
C ALA A 89 20.24 6.12 -5.85
N LEU A 90 19.38 5.82 -4.86
CA LEU A 90 19.47 4.60 -4.05
C LEU A 90 19.41 3.35 -4.93
N TYR A 91 18.45 3.29 -5.85
CA TYR A 91 18.29 2.14 -6.74
C TYR A 91 19.54 1.91 -7.61
N HIS A 92 20.06 2.94 -8.26
CA HIS A 92 21.24 2.80 -9.12
C HIS A 92 22.49 2.42 -8.30
N PHE A 93 22.66 2.96 -7.09
CA PHE A 93 23.74 2.55 -6.19
C PHE A 93 23.65 1.05 -5.82
N VAL A 94 22.46 0.58 -5.45
CA VAL A 94 22.26 -0.79 -4.94
C VAL A 94 22.30 -1.83 -6.07
N PHE A 95 21.64 -1.53 -7.19
CA PHE A 95 21.39 -2.46 -8.28
C PHE A 95 22.32 -2.28 -9.49
N GLY A 96 23.04 -1.16 -9.56
CA GLY A 96 24.00 -0.77 -10.60
C GLY A 96 23.40 0.21 -11.63
N ASP A 97 24.18 1.21 -12.03
CA ASP A 97 23.77 2.32 -12.93
C ASP A 97 23.21 1.87 -14.28
N LYS A 98 23.62 0.69 -14.76
CA LYS A 98 23.14 0.13 -16.03
C LYS A 98 21.76 -0.50 -15.93
N LYS A 99 21.21 -0.68 -14.73
CA LYS A 99 19.87 -1.28 -14.57
C LYS A 99 18.81 -0.20 -14.66
N PRO A 100 17.83 -0.33 -15.57
CA PRO A 100 16.79 0.66 -15.70
C PRO A 100 15.87 0.64 -14.49
N LEU A 101 15.46 1.83 -14.06
CA LEU A 101 14.31 2.06 -13.20
C LEU A 101 13.23 2.74 -14.03
N ALA A 102 12.05 2.13 -14.13
CA ALA A 102 10.94 2.77 -14.82
C ALA A 102 10.52 4.04 -14.07
N GLN A 103 10.03 5.05 -14.80
CA GLN A 103 9.50 6.28 -14.19
C GLN A 103 8.35 5.98 -13.22
N ASN A 104 7.52 4.99 -13.55
CA ASN A 104 6.50 4.42 -12.67
C ASN A 104 6.83 2.95 -12.43
N PRO A 105 7.64 2.61 -11.40
CA PRO A 105 7.98 1.23 -11.12
C PRO A 105 6.75 0.42 -10.71
N LYS A 106 6.81 -0.89 -10.93
CA LYS A 106 5.76 -1.81 -10.47
C LYS A 106 5.65 -1.74 -8.92
N PRO A 107 4.44 -1.94 -8.34
CA PRO A 107 4.24 -1.84 -6.90
C PRO A 107 5.20 -2.68 -6.05
N TRP A 108 5.54 -3.89 -6.50
CA TRP A 108 6.50 -4.75 -5.78
C TRP A 108 7.91 -4.15 -5.74
N ARG A 109 8.32 -3.39 -6.77
CA ARG A 109 9.63 -2.74 -6.83
C ARG A 109 9.68 -1.56 -5.88
N ILE A 110 8.60 -0.77 -5.83
CA ILE A 110 8.44 0.31 -4.85
C ILE A 110 8.53 -0.29 -3.45
N ASN A 111 7.76 -1.34 -3.17
CA ASN A 111 7.76 -2.01 -1.87
C ASN A 111 9.17 -2.49 -1.48
N LEU A 112 9.89 -3.15 -2.38
CA LEU A 112 11.26 -3.60 -2.12
C LEU A 112 12.19 -2.45 -1.75
N ILE A 113 12.12 -1.32 -2.47
CA ILE A 113 12.98 -0.15 -2.21
C ILE A 113 12.66 0.47 -0.85
N LEU A 114 11.38 0.62 -0.50
CA LEU A 114 10.96 1.14 0.79
C LEU A 114 11.39 0.20 1.94
N GLU A 115 11.24 -1.11 1.76
CA GLU A 115 11.62 -2.12 2.77
C GLU A 115 13.12 -2.15 3.05
N ILE A 116 13.97 -2.16 2.01
CA ILE A 116 15.43 -2.11 2.20
C ILE A 116 15.87 -0.75 2.76
N SER A 117 15.15 0.34 2.47
CA SER A 117 15.41 1.66 3.05
C SER A 117 15.12 1.68 4.55
N ARG A 118 13.95 1.17 4.96
CA ARG A 118 13.58 1.01 6.38
C ARG A 118 14.60 0.15 7.12
N SER A 119 14.90 -1.02 6.56
CA SER A 119 15.83 -1.98 7.17
C SER A 119 17.23 -1.39 7.32
N ALA A 120 17.73 -0.72 6.28
CA ALA A 120 19.03 -0.07 6.32
C ALA A 120 19.10 1.06 7.34
N TRP A 121 18.03 1.87 7.42
CA TRP A 121 17.94 2.94 8.40
C TRP A 121 17.95 2.41 9.84
N GLN A 122 17.22 1.34 10.13
CA GLN A 122 17.24 0.68 11.43
C GLN A 122 18.67 0.24 11.85
N GLU A 123 19.54 -0.10 10.90
CA GLU A 123 20.92 -0.49 11.20
C GLU A 123 21.85 0.70 11.52
N ILE A 124 21.59 1.88 10.96
CA ILE A 124 22.54 3.01 10.99
C ILE A 124 22.03 4.24 11.74
N SER A 125 20.74 4.32 12.04
CA SER A 125 20.06 5.50 12.61
C SER A 125 20.77 6.04 13.84
N THR A 126 21.05 5.18 14.82
CA THR A 126 21.75 5.54 16.06
C THR A 126 23.14 6.15 15.81
N THR A 127 23.86 5.62 14.83
CA THR A 127 25.19 6.14 14.45
C THR A 127 25.06 7.52 13.81
N VAL A 128 24.11 7.70 12.90
CA VAL A 128 23.85 8.98 12.24
C VAL A 128 23.39 10.03 13.26
N GLU A 129 22.40 9.72 14.10
CA GLU A 129 21.89 10.62 15.13
C GLU A 129 22.98 11.05 16.12
N SER A 130 23.87 10.14 16.52
CA SER A 130 24.99 10.49 17.41
C SER A 130 25.95 11.53 16.81
N LYS A 131 26.08 11.58 15.47
CA LYS A 131 26.95 12.53 14.78
C LYS A 131 26.31 13.90 14.60
N PHE A 132 25.05 13.95 14.22
CA PHE A 132 24.32 15.20 14.04
C PHE A 132 23.90 15.84 15.37
N GLY A 133 23.74 15.03 16.42
CA GLY A 133 23.26 15.46 17.72
C GLY A 133 21.76 15.75 17.73
N SER A 134 21.17 15.85 18.92
CA SER A 134 19.71 16.02 19.12
C SER A 134 19.17 17.39 18.70
N ILE A 135 20.05 18.36 18.40
CA ILE A 135 19.70 19.77 18.14
C ILE A 135 19.92 20.12 16.65
N CYS A 136 20.28 19.18 15.78
CA CYS A 136 20.45 19.48 14.36
C CYS A 136 19.12 19.93 13.73
N LYS A 137 19.08 21.16 13.24
CA LYS A 137 17.91 21.79 12.60
C LYS A 137 18.06 21.94 11.09
N ASP A 138 19.07 21.32 10.50
CA ASP A 138 19.26 21.38 9.05
C ASP A 138 18.07 20.75 8.31
N ALA A 139 17.58 21.44 7.29
CA ALA A 139 16.37 21.05 6.59
C ALA A 139 16.55 19.75 5.77
N GLU A 140 17.73 19.56 5.18
CA GLU A 140 18.03 18.36 4.38
C GLU A 140 18.14 17.13 5.27
N TYR A 141 18.89 17.24 6.38
CA TYR A 141 18.97 16.22 7.42
C TYR A 141 17.59 15.85 7.97
N LEU A 142 16.80 16.84 8.39
CA LEU A 142 15.49 16.61 8.99
C LEU A 142 14.50 16.00 7.99
N ALA A 143 14.52 16.42 6.72
CA ALA A 143 13.65 15.86 5.70
C ALA A 143 13.97 14.38 5.43
N LEU A 144 15.26 14.03 5.29
CA LEU A 144 15.67 12.65 5.08
C LEU A 144 15.43 11.78 6.31
N LYS A 145 15.66 12.32 7.52
CA LYS A 145 15.35 11.65 8.78
C LYS A 145 13.84 11.38 8.91
N ASP A 146 12.99 12.38 8.68
CA ASP A 146 11.53 12.22 8.74
C ASP A 146 11.00 11.22 7.70
N LEU A 147 11.59 11.20 6.50
CA LEU A 147 11.30 10.18 5.49
C LEU A 147 11.56 8.77 6.04
N LEU A 148 12.73 8.54 6.63
CA LEU A 148 13.19 7.21 7.04
C LEU A 148 12.59 6.75 8.39
N ASP A 149 12.42 7.65 9.36
CA ASP A 149 11.86 7.34 10.69
C ASP A 149 10.34 7.24 10.69
N ASN A 150 9.68 8.14 9.97
CA ASN A 150 8.24 8.33 10.12
C ASN A 150 7.49 7.90 8.87
N THR A 151 7.84 8.46 7.71
CA THR A 151 7.03 8.33 6.50
C THR A 151 7.08 6.93 5.92
N ILE A 152 8.27 6.36 5.75
CA ILE A 152 8.44 5.00 5.19
C ILE A 152 7.80 3.94 6.09
N PRO A 153 8.07 3.89 7.42
CA PRO A 153 7.42 2.91 8.28
C PRO A 153 5.90 3.04 8.26
N LEU A 154 5.36 4.27 8.33
CA LEU A 154 3.91 4.51 8.28
C LEU A 154 3.24 3.88 7.05
N VAL A 155 3.75 4.14 5.84
CA VAL A 155 3.13 3.65 4.60
C VAL A 155 3.31 2.14 4.39
N LEU A 156 4.35 1.55 4.96
CA LEU A 156 4.56 0.11 4.99
C LEU A 156 3.60 -0.56 5.97
N ASP A 157 3.49 -0.04 7.19
CA ASP A 157 2.86 -0.73 8.31
C ASP A 157 1.34 -0.49 8.42
N ILE A 158 0.81 0.63 7.89
CA ILE A 158 -0.62 0.98 7.99
C ILE A 158 -1.56 -0.19 7.63
N TYR A 159 -1.25 -0.90 6.55
CA TYR A 159 -2.02 -2.07 6.15
C TYR A 159 -1.42 -3.37 6.69
N ALA A 160 -0.14 -3.62 6.46
CA ALA A 160 0.48 -4.92 6.70
C ALA A 160 0.54 -5.28 8.19
N VAL A 161 0.63 -4.28 9.06
CA VAL A 161 0.76 -4.45 10.51
C VAL A 161 -0.51 -3.99 11.21
N PHE A 162 -0.85 -2.69 11.11
CA PHE A 162 -1.90 -2.11 11.97
C PHE A 162 -3.30 -2.61 11.60
N PHE A 163 -3.69 -2.47 10.33
CA PHE A 163 -4.99 -2.95 9.87
C PHE A 163 -5.13 -4.48 10.00
N ARG A 164 -4.12 -5.24 9.57
CA ARG A 164 -4.17 -6.70 9.51
C ARG A 164 -4.12 -7.37 10.88
N SER A 165 -3.52 -6.74 11.89
CA SER A 165 -3.55 -7.23 13.28
C SER A 165 -4.85 -6.92 14.00
N GLY A 166 -5.70 -6.04 13.44
CA GLY A 166 -6.90 -5.56 14.11
C GLY A 166 -6.63 -4.47 15.15
N ASP A 167 -5.44 -3.87 15.16
CA ASP A 167 -5.12 -2.73 16.03
C ASP A 167 -5.83 -1.46 15.53
N PHE A 168 -7.08 -1.31 15.96
CA PHE A 168 -7.95 -0.23 15.53
C PHE A 168 -7.40 1.16 15.86
N ASN A 169 -6.89 1.37 17.07
CA ASN A 169 -6.42 2.69 17.51
C ASN A 169 -5.18 3.12 16.70
N THR A 170 -4.20 2.23 16.56
CA THR A 170 -3.00 2.53 15.76
C THR A 170 -3.35 2.69 14.28
N TYR A 171 -4.30 1.90 13.75
CA TYR A 171 -4.78 2.06 12.38
C TYR A 171 -5.48 3.41 12.16
N LEU A 172 -6.36 3.82 13.07
CA LEU A 172 -7.08 5.10 13.01
C LEU A 172 -6.11 6.29 13.04
N GLU A 173 -5.14 6.28 13.95
CA GLU A 173 -4.07 7.27 14.01
C GLU A 173 -3.25 7.28 12.70
N SER A 174 -2.93 6.09 12.17
CA SER A 174 -2.19 5.97 10.92
C SER A 174 -2.97 6.49 9.72
N CYS A 175 -4.30 6.32 9.67
CA CYS A 175 -5.16 6.94 8.66
C CYS A 175 -5.06 8.47 8.69
N PHE A 176 -5.06 9.07 9.88
CA PHE A 176 -4.85 10.51 10.03
C PHE A 176 -3.46 10.93 9.56
N ARG A 177 -2.40 10.23 9.98
CA ARG A 177 -1.03 10.52 9.56
C ARG A 177 -0.83 10.38 8.04
N VAL A 178 -1.35 9.31 7.43
CA VAL A 178 -1.30 9.12 5.97
C VAL A 178 -2.10 10.20 5.24
N TRP A 179 -3.23 10.64 5.80
CA TRP A 179 -3.94 11.79 5.25
C TRP A 179 -3.07 13.05 5.24
N THR A 180 -2.31 13.33 6.31
CA THR A 180 -1.39 14.50 6.30
C THR A 180 -0.34 14.40 5.20
N VAL A 181 0.13 13.19 4.87
CA VAL A 181 1.05 12.94 3.74
C VAL A 181 0.36 13.22 2.40
N PHE A 182 -0.86 12.69 2.20
CA PHE A 182 -1.65 12.95 0.99
C PHE A 182 -1.96 14.43 0.79
N PHE A 183 -2.30 15.12 1.88
CA PHE A 183 -2.58 16.55 1.86
C PHE A 183 -1.31 17.35 1.53
N ARG A 184 -0.19 17.07 2.21
CA ARG A 184 1.10 17.74 2.00
C ARG A 184 1.58 17.64 0.56
N PHE A 185 1.39 16.50 -0.10
CA PHE A 185 1.84 16.25 -1.47
C PHE A 185 0.74 16.38 -2.53
N ASN A 186 -0.40 17.01 -2.20
CA ASN A 186 -1.48 17.29 -3.15
C ASN A 186 -1.98 16.06 -3.93
N HIS A 187 -2.04 14.89 -3.30
CA HIS A 187 -2.48 13.69 -3.99
C HIS A 187 -3.98 13.74 -4.30
N LYS A 188 -4.30 13.97 -5.58
CA LYS A 188 -5.67 14.10 -6.08
C LYS A 188 -6.48 12.85 -5.71
N ASN A 189 -7.73 13.06 -5.29
CA ASN A 189 -8.67 12.06 -4.77
C ASN A 189 -8.38 11.56 -3.35
N TYR A 190 -7.13 11.18 -3.04
CA TYR A 190 -6.78 10.61 -1.73
C TYR A 190 -6.56 11.64 -0.61
N SER A 191 -6.51 12.94 -0.93
CA SER A 191 -6.62 13.99 0.09
C SER A 191 -7.98 14.00 0.82
N LYS A 192 -9.00 13.34 0.26
CA LYS A 192 -10.35 13.22 0.83
C LYS A 192 -10.66 11.80 1.34
N ALA A 193 -10.05 10.77 0.76
CA ALA A 193 -10.44 9.39 1.02
C ALA A 193 -10.28 8.95 2.49
N PRO A 194 -9.13 9.16 3.16
CA PRO A 194 -9.02 8.82 4.58
C PRO A 194 -9.83 9.77 5.47
N LEU A 195 -10.03 11.04 5.07
CA LEU A 195 -10.90 11.96 5.81
C LEU A 195 -12.35 11.48 5.86
N MET A 196 -12.85 10.92 4.76
CA MET A 196 -14.21 10.38 4.73
C MET A 196 -14.36 9.20 5.70
N PHE A 197 -13.37 8.31 5.75
CA PHE A 197 -13.34 7.25 6.75
C PHE A 197 -13.30 7.79 8.18
N LEU A 198 -12.40 8.72 8.47
CA LEU A 198 -12.31 9.36 9.78
C LEU A 198 -13.62 10.05 10.16
N SER A 199 -14.26 10.73 9.21
CA SER A 199 -15.56 11.37 9.40
C SER A 199 -16.65 10.37 9.75
N ASP A 200 -16.70 9.21 9.09
CA ASP A 200 -17.69 8.17 9.41
C ASP A 200 -17.44 7.61 10.82
N ILE A 201 -16.18 7.33 11.18
CA ILE A 201 -15.80 6.83 12.51
C ILE A 201 -16.23 7.81 13.60
N PHE A 202 -15.87 9.10 13.49
CA PHE A 202 -16.25 10.12 14.48
C PHE A 202 -17.75 10.34 14.54
N TYR A 203 -18.46 10.23 13.41
CA TYR A 203 -19.91 10.31 13.39
C TYR A 203 -20.54 9.14 14.15
N TRP A 204 -20.07 7.91 13.94
CA TRP A 204 -20.56 6.73 14.66
C TRP A 204 -20.24 6.78 16.15
N GLU A 205 -19.05 7.26 16.51
CA GLU A 205 -18.66 7.50 17.89
C GLU A 205 -19.59 8.50 18.56
N SER A 206 -19.84 9.66 17.93
CA SER A 206 -20.69 10.72 18.50
C SER A 206 -22.14 10.30 18.75
N ASN A 207 -22.64 9.28 18.04
CA ASN A 207 -24.01 8.79 18.14
C ASN A 207 -24.10 7.39 18.76
N ASN A 208 -23.01 6.86 19.32
CA ASN A 208 -22.92 5.50 19.87
C ASN A 208 -23.47 4.42 18.91
N HIS A 209 -23.14 4.53 17.63
CA HIS A 209 -23.66 3.61 16.62
C HIS A 209 -22.96 2.24 16.71
N PRO A 210 -23.69 1.11 16.79
CA PRO A 210 -23.13 -0.23 17.06
C PRO A 210 -22.17 -0.76 15.98
N ILE A 211 -22.18 -0.14 14.80
CA ILE A 211 -21.23 -0.49 13.74
C ILE A 211 -19.78 -0.23 14.13
N LEU A 212 -19.53 0.77 15.00
CA LEU A 212 -18.19 1.11 15.44
C LEU A 212 -17.57 -0.07 16.20
N GLU A 213 -18.32 -0.67 17.13
CA GLU A 213 -17.90 -1.87 17.86
C GLU A 213 -17.61 -3.04 16.91
N THR A 214 -18.44 -3.21 15.87
CA THR A 214 -18.21 -4.23 14.86
C THR A 214 -16.91 -3.99 14.08
N ILE A 215 -16.64 -2.75 13.66
CA ILE A 215 -15.41 -2.40 12.95
C ILE A 215 -14.20 -2.58 13.86
N MET A 216 -14.28 -2.19 15.13
CA MET A 216 -13.18 -2.34 16.09
C MET A 216 -12.85 -3.83 16.34
N ALA A 217 -13.88 -4.66 16.52
CA ALA A 217 -13.70 -6.10 16.80
C ALA A 217 -13.24 -6.89 15.57
N GLU A 218 -13.64 -6.46 14.37
CA GLU A 218 -13.51 -7.24 13.14
C GLU A 218 -12.78 -6.48 12.02
N LEU A 219 -11.94 -5.51 12.38
CA LEU A 219 -11.25 -4.62 11.44
C LEU A 219 -10.64 -5.38 10.23
N PRO A 220 -9.89 -6.49 10.40
CA PRO A 220 -9.29 -7.19 9.27
C PRO A 220 -10.30 -7.78 8.27
N LYS A 221 -11.57 -7.98 8.65
CA LYS A 221 -12.64 -8.44 7.75
C LYS A 221 -13.04 -7.39 6.73
N PHE A 222 -12.74 -6.11 6.99
CA PHE A 222 -12.99 -5.00 6.07
C PHE A 222 -11.85 -4.82 5.04
N SER A 223 -11.23 -5.93 4.61
CA SER A 223 -10.13 -5.91 3.65
C SER A 223 -10.64 -6.02 2.22
N ASP A 224 -10.20 -5.10 1.37
CA ASP A 224 -10.32 -5.11 -0.09
C ASP A 224 -9.35 -6.08 -0.79
N SER A 225 -8.36 -6.65 -0.08
CA SER A 225 -7.34 -7.51 -0.69
C SER A 225 -7.89 -8.73 -1.41
N THR A 226 -8.95 -9.35 -0.88
CA THR A 226 -9.52 -10.53 -1.53
C THR A 226 -10.18 -10.18 -2.87
N ILE A 227 -10.77 -8.98 -2.96
CA ILE A 227 -11.35 -8.46 -4.20
C ILE A 227 -10.24 -8.16 -5.21
N GLU A 228 -9.15 -7.53 -4.77
CA GLU A 228 -7.98 -7.28 -5.63
C GLU A 228 -7.33 -8.57 -6.14
N ILE A 229 -7.22 -9.59 -5.29
CA ILE A 229 -6.75 -10.92 -5.68
C ILE A 229 -7.68 -11.52 -6.73
N PHE A 230 -8.99 -11.48 -6.49
CA PHE A 230 -9.99 -11.98 -7.44
C PHE A 230 -9.86 -11.28 -8.81
N HIS A 231 -9.76 -9.95 -8.83
CA HIS A 231 -9.57 -9.18 -10.06
C HIS A 231 -8.22 -9.49 -10.74
N SER A 232 -7.16 -9.75 -9.98
CA SER A 232 -5.86 -10.16 -10.54
C SER A 232 -5.97 -11.50 -11.24
N LEU A 233 -6.60 -12.49 -10.61
CA LEU A 233 -6.80 -13.83 -11.18
C LEU A 233 -7.69 -13.75 -12.42
N LEU A 234 -8.82 -13.03 -12.34
CA LEU A 234 -9.74 -12.87 -13.45
C LEU A 234 -9.05 -12.24 -14.66
N ARG A 235 -8.29 -11.15 -14.46
CA ARG A 235 -7.53 -10.51 -15.54
C ARG A 235 -6.51 -11.43 -16.20
N ARG A 236 -5.90 -12.37 -15.45
CA ARG A 236 -4.96 -13.36 -16.02
C ARG A 236 -5.67 -14.43 -16.83
N SER A 237 -6.90 -14.78 -16.46
CA SER A 237 -7.70 -15.78 -17.16
C SER A 237 -8.43 -15.22 -18.39
N THR A 238 -8.44 -13.90 -18.58
CA THR A 238 -9.14 -13.22 -19.68
C THR A 238 -8.19 -12.49 -20.62
N GLN A 239 -8.58 -12.36 -21.89
CA GLN A 239 -7.93 -11.55 -22.92
C GLN A 239 -8.87 -10.43 -23.39
N LYS A 240 -8.34 -9.49 -24.18
CA LYS A 240 -9.08 -8.30 -24.66
C LYS A 240 -10.39 -8.64 -25.39
N HIS A 241 -10.46 -9.80 -26.04
CA HIS A 241 -11.62 -10.26 -26.82
C HIS A 241 -12.35 -11.45 -26.17
N THR A 242 -12.11 -11.71 -24.88
CA THR A 242 -12.83 -12.78 -24.17
C THR A 242 -14.31 -12.41 -24.04
N GLU A 243 -15.17 -13.34 -24.45
CA GLU A 243 -16.62 -13.13 -24.44
C GLU A 243 -17.18 -13.06 -23.01
N THR A 244 -18.27 -12.33 -22.82
CA THR A 244 -18.92 -12.15 -21.51
C THR A 244 -19.21 -13.48 -20.80
N GLN A 245 -19.68 -14.50 -21.53
CA GLN A 245 -19.97 -15.82 -20.95
C GLN A 245 -18.71 -16.52 -20.43
N GLN A 246 -17.58 -16.36 -21.12
CA GLN A 246 -16.30 -16.90 -20.69
C GLN A 246 -15.79 -16.17 -19.45
N ILE A 247 -15.92 -14.84 -19.39
CA ILE A 247 -15.58 -14.05 -18.19
C ILE A 247 -16.41 -14.52 -16.99
N ILE A 248 -17.72 -14.71 -17.16
CA ILE A 248 -18.61 -15.24 -16.11
C ILE A 248 -18.15 -16.62 -15.66
N LYS A 249 -17.79 -17.52 -16.60
CA LYS A 249 -17.30 -18.86 -16.29
C LYS A 249 -16.00 -18.81 -15.48
N TYR A 250 -15.04 -17.97 -15.86
CA TYR A 250 -13.82 -17.78 -15.07
C TYR A 250 -14.10 -17.20 -13.68
N GLY A 251 -14.99 -16.21 -13.58
CA GLY A 251 -15.38 -15.63 -12.30
C GLY A 251 -16.00 -16.66 -11.36
N ARG A 252 -16.89 -17.52 -11.87
CA ARG A 252 -17.48 -18.63 -11.09
C ARG A 252 -16.43 -19.64 -10.65
N TYR A 253 -15.50 -20.01 -11.54
CA TYR A 253 -14.41 -20.92 -11.21
C TYR A 253 -13.50 -20.36 -10.11
N ILE A 254 -13.05 -19.10 -10.23
CA ILE A 254 -12.23 -18.45 -9.21
C ILE A 254 -12.99 -18.34 -7.88
N ASN A 255 -14.28 -18.02 -7.91
CA ASN A 255 -15.09 -17.95 -6.70
C ASN A 255 -15.30 -19.33 -6.04
N GLN A 256 -15.43 -20.40 -6.84
CA GLN A 256 -15.47 -21.76 -6.33
C GLN A 256 -14.15 -22.13 -5.64
N LEU A 257 -13.01 -21.77 -6.25
CA LEU A 257 -11.70 -21.98 -5.62
C LEU A 257 -11.58 -21.24 -4.28
N ARG A 258 -12.21 -20.05 -4.13
CA ARG A 258 -12.24 -19.27 -2.88
C ARG A 258 -12.96 -19.97 -1.72
N LEU A 259 -13.92 -20.84 -2.02
CA LEU A 259 -14.71 -21.56 -1.00
C LEU A 259 -14.03 -22.87 -0.53
N ASP A 260 -12.92 -23.25 -1.17
CA ASP A 260 -12.02 -24.31 -0.72
C ASP A 260 -10.81 -23.64 -0.05
N ASP A 261 -10.75 -23.66 1.28
CA ASP A 261 -9.70 -23.00 2.07
C ASP A 261 -8.28 -23.47 1.70
N ASN A 262 -8.16 -24.73 1.24
CA ASN A 262 -6.90 -25.27 0.74
C ASN A 262 -6.69 -24.81 -0.72
N GLY A 263 -7.71 -24.93 -1.56
CA GLY A 263 -7.67 -24.61 -2.98
C GLY A 263 -7.34 -23.14 -3.31
N PHE A 264 -7.88 -22.15 -2.59
CA PHE A 264 -7.64 -20.74 -2.91
C PHE A 264 -6.23 -20.28 -2.55
N ARG A 265 -5.78 -20.60 -1.32
CA ARG A 265 -4.47 -20.18 -0.82
C ARG A 265 -3.35 -20.95 -1.52
N GLU A 266 -3.54 -22.24 -1.81
CA GLU A 266 -2.59 -23.03 -2.60
C GLU A 266 -2.56 -22.57 -4.06
N ASN A 267 -3.70 -22.40 -4.74
CA ASN A 267 -3.68 -21.90 -6.12
C ASN A 267 -3.05 -20.51 -6.20
N PHE A 268 -3.36 -19.61 -5.27
CA PHE A 268 -2.69 -18.30 -5.24
C PHE A 268 -1.20 -18.43 -4.93
N ALA A 269 -0.77 -19.30 -4.02
CA ALA A 269 0.65 -19.52 -3.73
C ALA A 269 1.42 -20.26 -4.85
N HIS A 270 0.76 -21.11 -5.64
CA HIS A 270 1.42 -21.92 -6.67
C HIS A 270 1.33 -21.32 -8.08
N THR A 271 0.29 -20.54 -8.38
CA THR A 271 0.07 -19.94 -9.71
C THR A 271 0.36 -18.44 -9.76
N SER A 272 0.63 -17.80 -8.62
CA SER A 272 0.95 -16.38 -8.60
C SER A 272 2.46 -16.17 -8.71
N PRO A 273 2.96 -15.39 -9.70
CA PRO A 273 4.37 -15.01 -9.80
C PRO A 273 4.90 -14.31 -8.53
N TRP A 274 4.00 -13.82 -7.69
CA TRP A 274 4.25 -13.17 -6.41
C TRP A 274 4.75 -14.13 -5.32
N ALA A 275 4.53 -15.44 -5.46
CA ALA A 275 4.95 -16.45 -4.49
C ALA A 275 6.44 -16.82 -4.60
N THR A 276 7.05 -16.54 -5.75
CA THR A 276 8.50 -16.55 -5.94
C THR A 276 8.98 -15.11 -5.97
N TYR A 277 9.18 -14.52 -4.78
CA TYR A 277 9.94 -13.28 -4.69
C TYR A 277 11.34 -13.56 -5.29
N GLU A 278 11.79 -12.71 -6.21
CA GLU A 278 13.09 -12.90 -6.89
C GLU A 278 14.29 -12.89 -5.93
N TYR A 279 14.07 -12.42 -4.70
CA TYR A 279 15.09 -12.22 -3.68
C TYR A 279 14.87 -13.16 -2.50
N SER A 280 15.90 -13.94 -2.18
CA SER A 280 15.97 -14.69 -0.93
C SER A 280 16.24 -13.75 0.26
N ALA A 281 16.04 -14.23 1.49
CA ALA A 281 16.42 -13.48 2.70
C ALA A 281 17.90 -13.03 2.68
N ARG A 282 18.79 -13.86 2.10
CA ARG A 282 20.20 -13.50 1.91
C ARG A 282 20.37 -12.35 0.94
N ASP A 283 19.61 -12.35 -0.17
CA ASP A 283 19.66 -11.26 -1.14
C ASP A 283 19.15 -9.96 -0.50
N ILE A 284 18.05 -10.01 0.25
CA ILE A 284 17.53 -8.85 0.99
C ILE A 284 18.56 -8.32 1.99
N SER A 285 19.26 -9.18 2.73
CA SER A 285 20.33 -8.76 3.64
C SER A 285 21.47 -8.05 2.91
N ILE A 286 21.90 -8.58 1.75
CA ILE A 286 22.95 -7.94 0.92
C ILE A 286 22.47 -6.58 0.41
N LEU A 287 21.24 -6.49 -0.09
CA LEU A 287 20.65 -5.23 -0.56
C LEU A 287 20.53 -4.21 0.58
N THR A 288 20.16 -4.67 1.77
CA THR A 288 20.09 -3.83 2.97
C THR A 288 21.46 -3.25 3.30
N LYS A 289 22.52 -4.06 3.35
CA LYS A 289 23.89 -3.55 3.61
C LYS A 289 24.37 -2.54 2.58
N LYS A 290 24.10 -2.77 1.29
CA LYS A 290 24.39 -1.78 0.25
C LYS A 290 23.61 -0.48 0.45
N THR A 291 22.34 -0.59 0.83
CA THR A 291 21.48 0.55 1.13
C THR A 291 22.00 1.31 2.35
N SER A 292 22.48 0.63 3.39
CA SER A 292 23.12 1.25 4.55
C SER A 292 24.35 2.08 4.14
N CYS A 293 25.19 1.56 3.24
CA CYS A 293 26.32 2.32 2.70
C CYS A 293 25.87 3.59 1.94
N PHE A 294 24.84 3.47 1.10
CA PHE A 294 24.27 4.62 0.37
C PHE A 294 23.75 5.69 1.34
N LEU A 295 22.95 5.30 2.34
CA LEU A 295 22.42 6.24 3.31
C LEU A 295 23.53 6.92 4.12
N LEU A 296 24.53 6.16 4.58
CA LEU A 296 25.70 6.73 5.26
C LEU A 296 26.45 7.74 4.38
N GLN A 297 26.57 7.47 3.07
CA GLN A 297 27.16 8.43 2.13
C GLN A 297 26.33 9.72 2.07
N CYS A 298 25.00 9.61 1.89
CA CYS A 298 24.12 10.78 1.88
C CYS A 298 24.25 11.62 3.15
N PHE A 299 24.17 10.99 4.32
CA PHE A 299 24.31 11.70 5.60
C PHE A 299 25.72 12.26 5.80
N SER A 300 26.77 11.57 5.34
CA SER A 300 28.14 12.10 5.41
C SER A 300 28.29 13.35 4.55
N GLU A 301 27.70 13.39 3.37
CA GLU A 301 27.74 14.56 2.49
C GLU A 301 27.02 15.76 3.13
N ILE A 302 25.85 15.54 3.74
CA ILE A 302 25.14 16.56 4.52
C ILE A 302 26.01 17.05 5.68
N TYR A 303 26.60 16.12 6.45
CA TYR A 303 27.45 16.45 7.59
C TYR A 303 28.66 17.30 7.18
N VAL A 304 29.36 16.93 6.10
CA VAL A 304 30.49 17.71 5.57
C VAL A 304 30.05 19.09 5.14
N ARG A 305 28.90 19.24 4.46
CA ARG A 305 28.37 20.56 4.11
C ARG A 305 28.07 21.39 5.36
N LEU A 306 27.48 20.82 6.40
CA LEU A 306 27.12 21.59 7.59
C LEU A 306 28.32 21.99 8.45
N PHE A 307 29.31 21.10 8.59
CA PHE A 307 30.37 21.25 9.60
C PHE A 307 31.76 21.50 9.01
N ASN A 308 31.98 21.32 7.70
CA ASN A 308 33.29 21.43 7.04
C ASN A 308 33.40 22.53 5.95
N TYR A 309 32.49 23.51 5.84
CA TYR A 309 32.73 24.73 5.03
C TYR A 309 33.78 25.67 5.66
N LYS A 310 35.00 25.15 5.90
CA LYS A 310 36.23 25.94 6.06
C LYS A 310 37.47 25.37 5.35
N ILE A 311 37.39 24.33 4.51
CA ILE A 311 38.54 23.92 3.68
C ILE A 311 38.09 23.45 2.28
N PRO A 312 38.63 24.01 1.18
CA PRO A 312 38.36 23.51 -0.17
C PRO A 312 39.05 22.15 -0.37
N LEU A 313 38.26 21.12 -0.68
CA LEU A 313 38.75 19.78 -0.99
C LEU A 313 39.29 19.71 -2.42
N ILE A 314 40.61 19.63 -2.56
CA ILE A 314 41.26 19.07 -3.75
C ILE A 314 41.31 17.56 -3.55
N TYR A 315 40.59 16.80 -4.38
CA TYR A 315 40.71 15.34 -4.45
C TYR A 315 41.52 14.94 -5.68
N GLN A 316 42.64 14.25 -5.48
CA GLN A 316 43.30 13.47 -6.52
C GLN A 316 42.82 12.01 -6.45
N LEU A 317 42.26 11.54 -7.55
CA LEU A 317 41.92 10.13 -7.77
C LEU A 317 43.20 9.32 -8.07
N GLN A 318 43.38 8.19 -7.38
CA GLN A 318 44.25 7.11 -7.86
C GLN A 318 43.44 5.82 -8.04
N ALA A 319 43.78 5.12 -9.13
CA ALA A 319 43.01 4.06 -9.77
C ALA A 319 43.18 2.67 -9.13
N ASN A 320 42.15 1.84 -9.33
CA ASN A 320 42.03 0.42 -8.94
C ASN A 320 43.08 -0.51 -9.58
N PRO A 321 43.20 -1.73 -9.03
CA PRO A 321 43.34 -2.95 -9.84
C PRO A 321 42.19 -3.95 -9.69
N GLU A 322 42.03 -4.78 -10.72
CA GLU A 322 40.94 -5.72 -11.08
C GLU A 322 40.75 -6.98 -10.19
N PRO A 323 39.65 -7.77 -10.38
CA PRO A 323 39.13 -8.76 -9.42
C PRO A 323 39.40 -10.23 -9.81
N PRO A 324 39.17 -11.22 -8.89
CA PRO A 324 39.09 -12.63 -9.28
C PRO A 324 37.69 -13.29 -9.14
N THR A 325 37.42 -14.06 -10.20
CA THR A 325 36.53 -15.18 -10.54
C THR A 325 35.68 -15.98 -9.51
N LYS A 326 34.54 -16.50 -10.04
CA LYS A 326 33.44 -17.29 -9.45
C LYS A 326 33.81 -18.76 -9.10
N LYS A 327 33.10 -19.36 -8.13
CA LYS A 327 32.58 -20.77 -8.17
C LYS A 327 31.35 -20.97 -7.24
N ARG A 328 30.39 -21.80 -7.71
CA ARG A 328 29.08 -22.17 -7.10
C ARG A 328 29.19 -23.40 -6.18
N LYS A 329 28.32 -23.53 -5.16
CA LYS A 329 27.20 -24.53 -5.09
C LYS A 329 26.49 -24.56 -3.71
N GLY A 330 25.15 -24.45 -3.77
CA GLY A 330 24.14 -25.32 -3.15
C GLY A 330 24.06 -25.48 -1.62
N LYS A 331 23.00 -24.91 -1.03
CA LYS A 331 22.13 -25.57 -0.02
C LYS A 331 20.85 -24.74 0.14
N LYS A 332 19.69 -25.39 0.16
CA LYS A 332 18.35 -24.78 0.31
C LYS A 332 18.22 -24.14 1.71
N PRO A 333 17.80 -22.87 1.82
CA PRO A 333 17.30 -22.34 3.08
C PRO A 333 15.78 -22.20 3.05
N THR A 334 15.20 -22.49 4.20
CA THR A 334 13.80 -22.42 4.59
C THR A 334 13.20 -21.04 4.29
N MET A 335 12.01 -21.02 3.67
CA MET A 335 11.26 -19.79 3.36
C MET A 335 10.69 -19.17 4.64
N ILE A 336 11.01 -17.90 4.88
CA ILE A 336 10.27 -17.03 5.80
C ILE A 336 9.35 -16.16 4.94
N ARG A 337 8.05 -16.20 5.23
CA ARG A 337 7.04 -15.39 4.56
C ARG A 337 6.87 -14.08 5.32
N PHE A 338 7.05 -12.96 4.62
CA PHE A 338 6.52 -11.67 5.06
C PHE A 338 5.22 -11.44 4.27
N TYR A 339 4.12 -11.28 5.02
CA TYR A 339 2.77 -11.00 4.52
C TYR A 339 2.43 -9.54 4.75
#